data_AF-A0AAW3BLI7-F1
#
_entry.id   AF-A0AAW3BLI7-F1
#
_cell.length_a   1.000
_cell.length_b   1.000
_cell.length_c   1.000
_cell.angle_alpha   90.00
_cell.angle_beta   90.00
_cell.angle_gamma   90.00
#
_symmetry.space_group_name_H-M   'P 1'
#
loop_
_entity.id
_entity.type
_entity.pdbx_description
1 polymer ?
#
loop_
_entity_poly.entity_id
_entity_poly.type
_entity_poly.pdbx_seq_one_letter_code
_entity_poly.pdbx_strand_id
1 'polypeptide(L)'
;MRLECIEGLSVRVALAYWSTSFLALLMRLSCAEFANLASYGGHSAPATAIPDDGETNRNRDGKHSSAVSATTLTRWCAAPVHWIASSMWGRWRVTRKQSFIAFYVTGLVTGAFLFGIRWMDSDSGAASGSPSAATLSSPAPPPFLTCVPLLLFSLHCTVRLTETCLVQRFREHDTVTLFAAVAGISFYVMAAISNAAPSYTHVPRTSQWIQRFVAVRWVFGAGVMAHLSLQAIQVTTHTILARLRQSPSPTMSSTRKLHAHDWEEGLWRRLQARLATSSTAQREHPNALSPPLELDGAWRRYHLPYSSSVCFQVVLDPHYTCEVAMYAVNTILLLLCTFPNSTTPTTDIAGETLRGMGSRLTSGEPRWWGIPCTSAPWLSVLASVGVTVFTAANLSITSAEHRCFWVAVNATRRLVGTLLRTMLDEEREKPLGSGGDRLPAEVVDATECMLQEAVVEEVVPRWNLFPLVW
;
A
#
# COMPACT_ATOMS: atom_id res chain seq x y z
N MET A 1 -30.44 17.81 12.83
CA MET A 1 -29.48 18.89 13.16
C MET A 1 -28.18 18.43 13.83
N ARG A 2 -28.16 17.74 14.99
CA ARG A 2 -26.89 17.31 15.63
C ARG A 2 -26.12 16.26 14.80
N LEU A 3 -26.80 15.25 14.27
CA LEU A 3 -26.17 14.20 13.46
C LEU A 3 -25.64 14.72 12.12
N GLU A 4 -26.41 15.57 11.43
CA GLU A 4 -26.01 16.21 10.17
C GLU A 4 -24.73 17.05 10.32
N CYS A 5 -24.59 17.73 11.46
CA CYS A 5 -23.38 18.47 11.78
C CYS A 5 -22.18 17.52 11.99
N ILE A 6 -22.39 16.40 12.68
CA ILE A 6 -21.34 15.39 12.92
C ILE A 6 -20.89 14.74 11.61
N GLU A 7 -21.83 14.32 10.76
CA GLU A 7 -21.51 13.72 9.45
C GLU A 7 -20.83 14.74 8.53
N GLY A 8 -21.40 15.94 8.40
CA GLY A 8 -20.83 17.02 7.60
C GLY A 8 -19.42 17.41 8.06
N LEU A 9 -19.17 17.45 9.37
CA LEU A 9 -17.84 17.71 9.93
C LEU A 9 -16.87 16.57 9.61
N SER A 10 -17.27 15.32 9.82
CA SER A 10 -16.41 14.16 9.58
C SER A 10 -15.94 14.06 8.12
N VAL A 11 -16.82 14.33 7.15
CA VAL A 11 -16.47 14.35 5.72
C VAL A 11 -15.52 15.50 5.39
N ARG A 12 -15.71 16.69 5.97
CA ARG A 12 -14.79 17.83 5.78
C ARG A 12 -13.41 17.55 6.37
N VAL A 13 -13.36 16.90 7.53
CA VAL A 13 -12.11 16.44 8.15
C VAL A 13 -11.42 15.42 7.24
N ALA A 14 -12.17 14.46 6.67
CA ALA A 14 -11.62 13.51 5.71
C ALA A 14 -11.04 14.20 4.46
N LEU A 15 -11.74 15.19 3.90
CA LEU A 15 -11.23 15.97 2.76
C LEU A 15 -9.92 16.71 3.09
N ALA A 16 -9.88 17.40 4.23
CA ALA A 16 -8.66 18.07 4.69
C ALA A 16 -7.51 17.06 4.93
N TYR A 17 -7.84 15.87 5.47
CA TYR A 17 -6.90 14.78 5.65
C TYR A 17 -6.34 14.28 4.31
N TRP A 18 -7.17 14.10 3.29
CA TRP A 18 -6.68 13.68 1.97
C TRP A 18 -5.77 14.72 1.35
N SER A 19 -6.10 16.01 1.46
CA SER A 19 -5.22 17.10 1.00
C SER A 19 -3.86 17.09 1.69
N THR A 20 -3.82 16.90 3.01
CA THR A 20 -2.55 16.81 3.76
C THR A 20 -1.78 15.52 3.46
N SER A 21 -2.49 14.42 3.21
CA SER A 21 -1.89 13.13 2.85
C SER A 21 -1.25 13.18 1.44
N PHE A 22 -1.82 13.92 0.49
CA PHE A 22 -1.17 14.16 -0.80
C PHE A 22 0.12 14.96 -0.65
N LEU A 23 0.16 15.96 0.23
CA LEU A 23 1.40 16.67 0.54
C LEU A 23 2.45 15.72 1.14
N ALA A 24 2.03 14.82 2.04
CA ALA A 24 2.91 13.78 2.57
C ALA A 24 3.43 12.82 1.48
N LEU A 25 2.62 12.46 0.48
CA LEU A 25 3.09 11.66 -0.67
C LEU A 25 4.12 12.42 -1.52
N LEU A 26 3.90 13.71 -1.78
CA LEU A 26 4.88 14.55 -2.46
C LEU A 26 6.20 14.62 -1.69
N MET A 27 6.13 14.68 -0.35
CA MET A 27 7.30 14.61 0.53
C MET A 27 7.99 13.25 0.45
N ARG A 28 7.23 12.14 0.37
CA ARG A 28 7.79 10.78 0.20
C ARG A 28 8.57 10.66 -1.12
N LEU A 29 8.10 11.30 -2.18
CA LEU A 29 8.78 11.32 -3.48
C LEU A 29 10.04 12.20 -3.51
N SER A 30 10.04 13.30 -2.75
CA SER A 30 11.07 14.35 -2.86
C SER A 30 12.10 14.37 -1.73
N CYS A 31 11.86 13.67 -0.62
CA CYS A 31 12.73 13.67 0.56
C CYS A 31 13.04 12.25 1.04
N ALA A 32 14.30 11.83 0.91
CA ALA A 32 14.77 10.50 1.32
C ALA A 32 14.59 10.23 2.82
N GLU A 33 14.84 11.23 3.68
CA GLU A 33 14.61 11.09 5.13
C GLU A 33 13.13 10.83 5.44
N PHE A 34 12.22 11.53 4.76
CA PHE A 34 10.79 11.31 4.94
C PHE A 34 10.33 9.96 4.38
N ALA A 35 10.89 9.53 3.25
CA ALA A 35 10.64 8.21 2.69
C ALA A 35 11.03 7.10 3.69
N ASN A 36 12.17 7.25 4.37
CA ASN A 36 12.60 6.31 5.40
C ASN A 36 11.64 6.28 6.60
N LEU A 37 11.16 7.44 7.06
CA LEU A 37 10.18 7.52 8.15
C LEU A 37 8.83 6.88 7.79
N ALA A 38 8.38 7.08 6.55
CA ALA A 38 7.09 6.61 6.05
C ALA A 38 7.14 5.19 5.46
N SER A 39 8.32 4.54 5.44
CA SER A 39 8.49 3.22 4.85
C SER A 39 7.81 2.12 5.68
N TYR A 40 7.15 1.19 4.98
CA TYR A 40 6.52 0.00 5.56
C TYR A 40 7.35 -1.28 5.35
N GLY A 41 8.64 -1.13 5.03
CA GLY A 41 9.57 -2.20 4.66
C GLY A 41 10.75 -2.36 5.62
N GLY A 42 11.14 -3.61 5.84
CA GLY A 42 12.09 -4.03 6.87
C GLY A 42 13.48 -3.45 6.68
N HIS A 43 13.80 -2.46 7.50
CA HIS A 43 15.16 -2.18 7.88
C HIS A 43 15.51 -3.16 8.97
N SER A 44 16.43 -4.10 8.70
CA SER A 44 17.04 -4.90 9.76
C SER A 44 17.47 -3.94 10.87
N ALA A 45 16.97 -4.18 12.09
CA ALA A 45 17.42 -3.41 13.24
C ALA A 45 18.96 -3.40 13.25
N PRO A 46 19.62 -2.25 13.48
CA PRO A 46 21.04 -2.29 13.74
C PRO A 46 21.25 -3.24 14.93
N ALA A 47 21.98 -4.33 14.69
CA ALA A 47 22.45 -5.18 15.76
C ALA A 47 23.06 -4.27 16.83
N THR A 48 22.56 -4.43 18.05
CA THR A 48 23.12 -3.93 19.32
C THR A 48 24.31 -3.00 19.15
N ALA A 49 24.10 -1.72 19.46
CA ALA A 49 25.15 -0.74 19.63
C ALA A 49 26.28 -1.32 20.50
N ILE A 50 27.31 -1.84 19.84
CA ILE A 50 28.66 -1.86 20.38
C ILE A 50 29.20 -0.48 20.02
N PRO A 51 29.45 0.40 21.00
CA PRO A 51 30.09 1.67 20.73
C PRO A 51 31.53 1.34 20.36
N ASP A 52 31.87 1.45 19.08
CA ASP A 52 33.28 1.45 18.70
C ASP A 52 33.53 2.46 17.58
N ASP A 53 34.62 3.18 17.76
CA ASP A 53 35.01 4.42 17.12
C ASP A 53 35.00 4.37 15.59
N GLY A 54 34.12 5.14 14.96
CA GLY A 54 34.03 5.20 13.49
C GLY A 54 33.18 6.32 12.92
N GLU A 55 32.99 7.42 13.63
CA GLU A 55 32.10 8.52 13.22
C GLU A 55 32.63 9.39 12.06
N THR A 56 33.87 9.19 11.61
CA THR A 56 34.53 10.15 10.72
C THR A 56 34.49 9.83 9.22
N ASN A 57 34.19 8.59 8.80
CA ASN A 57 34.22 8.24 7.37
C ASN A 57 32.85 8.09 6.67
N ARG A 58 31.74 8.00 7.42
CA ARG A 58 30.39 7.91 6.81
C ARG A 58 29.90 9.25 6.23
N ASN A 59 30.50 10.37 6.64
CA ASN A 59 30.07 11.72 6.27
C ASN A 59 30.63 12.24 4.94
N ARG A 60 31.56 11.52 4.29
CA ARG A 60 32.21 12.00 3.05
C ARG A 60 31.58 11.43 1.79
N ASP A 61 31.18 10.17 1.78
CA ASP A 61 30.58 9.52 0.60
C ASP A 61 29.08 9.79 0.45
N GLY A 62 28.37 10.14 1.52
CA GLY A 62 26.97 10.58 1.47
C GLY A 62 26.76 12.01 0.94
N LYS A 63 27.84 12.79 0.79
CA LYS A 63 27.77 14.19 0.35
C LYS A 63 27.71 14.37 -1.17
N HIS A 64 28.01 13.34 -1.96
CA HIS A 64 28.11 13.47 -3.42
C HIS A 64 26.95 12.83 -4.22
N SER A 65 26.05 12.09 -3.58
CA SER A 65 24.87 11.51 -4.27
C SER A 65 23.54 12.27 -4.02
N SER A 66 23.53 13.29 -3.16
CA SER A 66 22.34 14.06 -2.78
C SER A 66 22.26 15.44 -3.43
N ALA A 67 23.13 15.75 -4.39
CA ALA A 67 23.10 16.98 -5.19
C ALA A 67 22.05 16.93 -6.33
N VAL A 68 21.05 16.05 -6.23
CA VAL A 68 19.89 16.03 -7.14
C VAL A 68 18.85 17.00 -6.59
N SER A 69 18.98 18.26 -7.05
CA SER A 69 17.95 19.30 -7.08
C SER A 69 17.10 19.44 -5.81
N ALA A 70 17.69 20.08 -4.78
CA ALA A 70 16.92 20.63 -3.67
C ALA A 70 15.93 21.68 -4.20
N THR A 71 14.73 21.25 -4.56
CA THR A 71 13.62 22.15 -4.84
C THR A 71 13.32 22.96 -3.58
N THR A 72 12.81 24.19 -3.72
CA THR A 72 12.47 25.07 -2.58
C THR A 72 11.65 24.33 -1.51
N LEU A 73 10.79 23.39 -1.93
CA LEU A 73 9.96 22.53 -1.09
C LEU A 73 10.76 21.62 -0.14
N THR A 74 11.86 20.99 -0.60
CA THR A 74 12.67 20.10 0.26
C THR A 74 13.38 20.89 1.36
N ARG A 75 13.71 22.16 1.13
CA ARG A 75 14.38 23.01 2.11
C ARG A 75 13.47 23.44 3.26
N TRP A 76 12.21 23.78 2.96
CA TRP A 76 11.21 24.15 3.98
C TRP A 76 10.75 22.95 4.82
N CYS A 77 10.72 21.75 4.21
CA CYS A 77 10.27 20.55 4.89
C CYS A 77 11.39 19.76 5.58
N ALA A 78 12.66 20.03 5.29
CA ALA A 78 13.80 19.34 5.92
C ALA A 78 13.81 19.46 7.45
N ALA A 79 13.63 20.67 8.01
CA ALA A 79 13.68 20.88 9.46
C ALA A 79 12.53 20.16 10.20
N PRO A 80 11.25 20.24 9.76
CA PRO A 80 10.18 19.44 10.33
C PRO A 80 10.40 17.93 10.21
N VAL A 81 10.86 17.44 9.05
CA VAL A 81 11.12 16.01 8.83
C VAL A 81 12.23 15.50 9.75
N HIS A 82 13.33 16.24 9.85
CA HIS A 82 14.43 15.93 10.76
C HIS A 82 13.99 15.96 12.23
N TRP A 83 13.13 16.92 12.60
CA TRP A 83 12.55 16.95 13.94
C TRP A 83 11.67 15.72 14.22
N ILE A 84 10.81 15.30 13.28
CA ILE A 84 10.01 14.08 13.43
C ILE A 84 10.92 12.85 13.53
N ALA A 85 11.95 12.76 12.68
CA ALA A 85 12.92 11.66 12.70
C ALA A 85 13.66 11.54 14.02
N SER A 86 14.10 12.67 14.57
CA SER A 86 14.81 12.75 15.85
C SER A 86 13.88 12.67 17.07
N SER A 87 12.57 12.80 16.90
CA SER A 87 11.59 12.65 18.00
C SER A 87 11.37 11.18 18.37
N MET A 88 10.52 10.94 19.38
CA MET A 88 10.06 9.58 19.71
C MET A 88 9.29 8.91 18.57
N TRP A 89 8.68 9.69 17.67
CA TRP A 89 7.85 9.19 16.57
C TRP A 89 8.67 8.48 15.49
N GLY A 90 9.87 8.99 15.19
CA GLY A 90 10.81 8.36 14.26
C GLY A 90 11.69 7.30 14.90
N ARG A 91 12.01 7.44 16.20
CA ARG A 91 12.88 6.51 16.93
C ARG A 91 12.18 5.24 17.39
N TRP A 92 10.93 5.33 17.83
CA TRP A 92 10.23 4.18 18.36
C TRP A 92 9.69 3.30 17.23
N ARG A 93 9.93 2.00 17.35
CA ARG A 93 9.62 1.03 16.30
C ARG A 93 8.65 -0.01 16.83
N VAL A 94 7.64 -0.31 16.03
CA VAL A 94 6.62 -1.32 16.31
C VAL A 94 6.77 -2.44 15.28
N THR A 95 6.48 -3.68 15.68
CA THR A 95 6.53 -4.80 14.74
C THR A 95 5.52 -4.57 13.62
N ARG A 96 5.91 -4.86 12.38
CA ARG A 96 5.04 -4.68 11.22
C ARG A 96 3.71 -5.40 11.40
N LYS A 97 3.72 -6.64 11.92
CA LYS A 97 2.51 -7.41 12.20
C LYS A 97 1.55 -6.68 13.12
N GLN A 98 2.02 -6.14 14.24
CA GLN A 98 1.17 -5.39 15.18
C GLN A 98 0.59 -4.13 14.56
N SER A 99 1.37 -3.40 13.76
CA SER A 99 0.88 -2.21 13.06
C SER A 99 -0.23 -2.55 12.07
N PHE A 100 -0.04 -3.58 11.23
CA PHE A 100 -1.10 -4.02 10.29
C PHE A 100 -2.36 -4.48 11.04
N ILE A 101 -2.25 -5.25 12.12
CA ILE A 101 -3.40 -5.61 12.97
C ILE A 101 -4.11 -4.36 13.47
N ALA A 102 -3.37 -3.37 14.00
CA ALA A 102 -3.94 -2.12 14.49
C ALA A 102 -4.69 -1.35 13.39
N PHE A 103 -4.16 -1.32 12.17
CA PHE A 103 -4.80 -0.66 11.03
C PHE A 103 -6.19 -1.25 10.75
N TYR A 104 -6.27 -2.58 10.61
CA TYR A 104 -7.51 -3.25 10.26
C TYR A 104 -8.52 -3.24 11.40
N VAL A 105 -8.08 -3.43 12.65
CA VAL A 105 -8.96 -3.31 13.82
C VAL A 105 -9.53 -1.90 13.93
N THR A 106 -8.71 -0.87 13.70
CA THR A 106 -9.19 0.53 13.72
C THR A 106 -10.25 0.77 12.64
N GLY A 107 -10.03 0.26 11.42
CA GLY A 107 -11.01 0.33 10.34
C GLY A 107 -12.34 -0.34 10.70
N LEU A 108 -12.29 -1.52 11.32
CA LEU A 108 -13.49 -2.24 11.77
C LEU A 108 -14.23 -1.52 12.89
N VAL A 109 -13.51 -1.04 13.91
CA VAL A 109 -14.11 -0.30 15.03
C VAL A 109 -14.75 0.99 14.54
N THR A 110 -14.07 1.73 13.66
CA THR A 110 -14.62 2.95 13.06
C THR A 110 -15.85 2.64 12.22
N GLY A 111 -15.81 1.58 11.40
CA GLY A 111 -16.97 1.14 10.62
C GLY A 111 -18.16 0.75 11.50
N ALA A 112 -17.93 -0.05 12.54
CA ALA A 112 -18.97 -0.45 13.50
C ALA A 112 -19.57 0.74 14.24
N PHE A 113 -18.75 1.72 14.63
CA PHE A 113 -19.22 2.96 15.23
C PHE A 113 -20.11 3.76 14.28
N LEU A 114 -19.69 3.93 13.02
CA LEU A 114 -20.48 4.60 11.98
C LEU A 114 -21.80 3.86 11.68
N PHE A 115 -21.79 2.52 11.69
CA PHE A 115 -23.02 1.71 11.61
C PHE A 115 -23.94 1.93 12.82
N GLY A 116 -23.39 1.90 14.03
CA GLY A 116 -24.15 2.10 15.26
C GLY A 116 -24.84 3.45 15.29
N ILE A 117 -24.15 4.52 14.86
CA ILE A 117 -24.74 5.86 14.71
C ILE A 117 -25.99 5.82 13.81
N ARG A 118 -25.90 5.15 12.66
CA ARG A 118 -27.02 5.06 11.69
C ARG A 118 -28.17 4.21 12.18
N TRP A 119 -27.85 3.14 12.90
CA TRP A 119 -28.86 2.27 13.49
C TRP A 119 -29.72 3.04 14.51
N MET A 120 -29.06 3.76 15.42
CA MET A 120 -29.76 4.57 16.43
C MET A 120 -30.64 5.68 15.82
N ASP A 121 -30.23 6.26 14.70
CA ASP A 121 -31.02 7.28 13.98
C ASP A 121 -32.28 6.68 13.33
N SER A 122 -32.17 5.46 12.78
CA SER A 122 -33.29 4.76 12.15
C SER A 122 -34.37 4.38 13.18
N ASP A 123 -33.98 3.94 14.38
CA ASP A 123 -34.90 3.56 15.46
C ASP A 123 -35.60 4.78 16.09
N SER A 124 -34.90 5.91 16.23
CA SER A 124 -35.46 7.13 16.83
C SER A 124 -36.43 7.88 15.91
N GLY A 125 -36.26 7.76 14.58
CA GLY A 125 -37.22 8.25 13.59
C GLY A 125 -38.54 7.46 13.54
N ALA A 126 -38.51 6.17 13.88
CA ALA A 126 -39.70 5.32 13.91
C ALA A 126 -40.57 5.53 15.17
N ALA A 127 -39.96 5.92 16.30
CA ALA A 127 -40.65 6.08 17.58
C ALA A 127 -41.34 7.46 17.76
N SER A 128 -41.10 8.43 16.88
CA SER A 128 -41.52 9.83 17.08
C SER A 128 -42.60 10.36 16.12
N GLY A 129 -43.03 9.56 15.12
CA GLY A 129 -44.05 9.97 14.16
C GLY A 129 -45.42 9.36 14.46
N SER A 130 -46.41 10.19 14.82
CA SER A 130 -47.81 9.77 14.66
C SER A 130 -48.07 9.48 13.18
N PRO A 131 -48.83 8.42 12.83
CA PRO A 131 -49.03 8.05 11.44
C PRO A 131 -49.94 9.08 10.77
N SER A 132 -49.35 10.07 10.10
CA SER A 132 -50.11 10.99 9.25
C SER A 132 -50.54 10.23 8.00
N ALA A 133 -51.85 10.19 7.75
CA ALA A 133 -52.49 9.38 6.69
C ALA A 133 -52.06 9.72 5.24
N ALA A 134 -51.13 10.66 5.04
CA ALA A 134 -50.62 11.06 3.73
C ALA A 134 -49.42 10.25 3.22
N THR A 135 -48.84 9.34 4.02
CA THR A 135 -47.67 8.51 3.63
C THR A 135 -48.00 7.06 3.25
N LEU A 136 -49.23 6.81 2.75
CA LEU A 136 -49.66 5.50 2.26
C LEU A 136 -49.16 5.14 0.84
N SER A 137 -48.28 5.94 0.24
CA SER A 137 -47.66 5.64 -1.06
C SER A 137 -46.19 5.25 -0.91
N SER A 138 -45.98 3.93 -0.89
CA SER A 138 -44.72 3.19 -0.98
C SER A 138 -43.91 3.07 0.33
N PRO A 139 -43.56 1.84 0.78
CA PRO A 139 -42.58 1.68 1.85
C PRO A 139 -41.27 2.32 1.40
N ALA A 140 -40.74 3.21 2.24
CA ALA A 140 -39.39 3.71 2.07
C ALA A 140 -38.45 2.49 2.02
N PRO A 141 -37.64 2.34 0.96
CA PRO A 141 -36.80 1.16 0.83
C PRO A 141 -35.79 1.06 1.97
N PRO A 142 -35.38 -0.17 2.36
CA PRO A 142 -34.53 -0.36 3.51
C PRO A 142 -33.19 0.38 3.33
N PRO A 143 -32.67 1.01 4.41
CA PRO A 143 -31.41 1.78 4.41
C PRO A 143 -30.15 0.92 4.14
N PHE A 144 -30.32 -0.35 3.74
CA PHE A 144 -29.23 -1.29 3.54
C PHE A 144 -28.33 -0.94 2.35
N LEU A 145 -28.88 -0.37 1.27
CA LEU A 145 -28.09 -0.09 0.06
C LEU A 145 -27.05 1.01 0.26
N THR A 146 -27.37 2.05 1.04
CA THR A 146 -26.42 3.14 1.36
C THR A 146 -25.33 2.70 2.35
N CYS A 147 -25.52 1.56 3.00
CA CYS A 147 -24.56 0.92 3.87
C CYS A 147 -23.56 0.01 3.12
N VAL A 148 -23.86 -0.38 1.87
CA VAL A 148 -23.04 -1.34 1.11
C VAL A 148 -21.58 -0.92 0.95
N PRO A 149 -21.22 0.33 0.56
CA PRO A 149 -19.80 0.70 0.43
C PRO A 149 -19.02 0.56 1.75
N LEU A 150 -19.66 0.93 2.87
CA LEU A 150 -19.07 0.77 4.19
C LEU A 150 -18.97 -0.71 4.59
N LEU A 151 -19.99 -1.54 4.27
CA LEU A 151 -19.96 -2.98 4.52
C LEU A 151 -18.85 -3.66 3.72
N LEU A 152 -18.67 -3.30 2.46
CA LEU A 152 -17.57 -3.80 1.62
C LEU A 152 -16.21 -3.38 2.17
N PHE A 153 -16.07 -2.14 2.64
CA PHE A 153 -14.84 -1.69 3.31
C PHE A 153 -14.58 -2.45 4.62
N SER A 154 -15.62 -2.69 5.43
CA SER A 154 -15.49 -3.50 6.65
C SER A 154 -15.13 -4.95 6.33
N LEU A 155 -15.76 -5.56 5.32
CA LEU A 155 -15.42 -6.88 4.84
C LEU A 155 -13.95 -6.94 4.39
N HIS A 156 -13.50 -5.96 3.61
CA HIS A 156 -12.10 -5.82 3.23
C HIS A 156 -11.20 -5.80 4.46
N CYS A 157 -11.47 -4.95 5.45
CA CYS A 157 -10.70 -4.90 6.69
C CYS A 157 -10.69 -6.24 7.45
N THR A 158 -11.83 -6.94 7.52
CA THR A 158 -11.91 -8.27 8.13
C THR A 158 -11.03 -9.26 7.39
N VAL A 159 -11.14 -9.34 6.08
CA VAL A 159 -10.33 -10.26 5.26
C VAL A 159 -8.85 -9.96 5.46
N ARG A 160 -8.44 -8.69 5.39
CA ARG A 160 -7.05 -8.28 5.59
C ARG A 160 -6.55 -8.61 7.00
N LEU A 161 -7.37 -8.40 8.04
CA LEU A 161 -7.04 -8.79 9.41
C LEU A 161 -6.83 -10.31 9.52
N THR A 162 -7.76 -11.09 8.96
CA THR A 162 -7.66 -12.56 8.93
C THR A 162 -6.41 -13.01 8.19
N GLU A 163 -6.12 -12.43 7.03
CA GLU A 163 -4.89 -12.70 6.28
C GLU A 163 -3.64 -12.35 7.10
N THR A 164 -3.60 -11.20 7.76
CA THR A 164 -2.47 -10.79 8.61
C THR A 164 -2.25 -11.75 9.78
N CYS A 165 -3.32 -12.31 10.33
CA CYS A 165 -3.25 -13.25 11.44
C CYS A 165 -2.85 -14.66 10.99
N LEU A 166 -3.38 -15.14 9.86
CA LEU A 166 -3.33 -16.56 9.48
C LEU A 166 -2.47 -16.87 8.25
N VAL A 167 -2.32 -15.94 7.31
CA VAL A 167 -1.70 -16.18 5.99
C VAL A 167 -0.37 -15.45 5.85
N GLN A 168 -0.33 -14.16 6.20
CA GLN A 168 0.84 -13.31 5.97
C GLN A 168 1.96 -13.67 6.94
N ARG A 169 3.15 -13.86 6.38
CA ARG A 169 4.39 -14.11 7.13
C ARG A 169 5.27 -12.87 7.10
N PHE A 170 5.38 -12.22 8.24
CA PHE A 170 6.29 -11.09 8.45
C PHE A 170 7.69 -11.61 8.80
N ARG A 171 8.75 -10.88 8.46
CA ARG A 171 10.10 -11.23 8.94
C ARG A 171 10.22 -10.84 10.41
N GLU A 172 11.01 -11.58 11.18
CA GLU A 172 11.14 -11.38 12.63
C GLU A 172 11.68 -9.99 13.02
N HIS A 173 12.45 -9.35 12.13
CA HIS A 173 13.00 -8.01 12.33
C HIS A 173 12.32 -6.93 11.47
N ASP A 174 11.15 -7.21 10.90
CA ASP A 174 10.40 -6.24 10.09
C ASP A 174 9.64 -5.27 11.01
N THR A 175 10.13 -4.03 11.10
CA THR A 175 9.60 -3.00 11.98
C THR A 175 9.21 -1.75 11.22
N VAL A 176 8.21 -1.03 11.71
CA VAL A 176 7.79 0.28 11.19
C VAL A 176 7.95 1.34 12.28
N THR A 177 8.17 2.59 11.88
CA THR A 177 8.22 3.71 12.82
C THR A 177 6.85 3.93 13.45
N LEU A 178 6.81 4.50 14.66
CA LEU A 178 5.56 4.90 15.30
C LEU A 178 4.80 5.92 14.43
N PHE A 179 5.52 6.83 13.76
CA PHE A 179 4.94 7.76 12.80
C PHE A 179 4.18 7.04 11.68
N ALA A 180 4.81 6.06 11.03
CA ALA A 180 4.16 5.27 9.99
C ALA A 180 2.97 4.47 10.54
N ALA A 181 3.09 3.92 11.75
CA ALA A 181 1.98 3.21 12.39
C ALA A 181 0.79 4.14 12.65
N VAL A 182 1.00 5.34 13.20
CA VAL A 182 -0.10 6.30 13.44
C VAL A 182 -0.68 6.81 12.13
N ALA A 183 0.16 7.07 11.12
CA ALA A 183 -0.30 7.44 9.78
C ALA A 183 -1.22 6.35 9.20
N GLY A 184 -0.83 5.07 9.29
CA GLY A 184 -1.65 3.94 8.86
C GLY A 184 -2.97 3.84 9.62
N ILE A 185 -2.96 4.00 10.95
CA ILE A 185 -4.20 4.03 11.77
C ILE A 185 -5.13 5.15 11.30
N SER A 186 -4.60 6.37 11.14
CA SER A 186 -5.37 7.53 10.70
C SER A 186 -5.97 7.34 9.30
N PHE A 187 -5.24 6.66 8.40
CA PHE A 187 -5.73 6.33 7.07
C PHE A 187 -6.97 5.44 7.14
N TYR A 188 -7.01 4.41 7.99
CA TYR A 188 -8.16 3.52 8.10
C TYR A 188 -9.39 4.20 8.73
N VAL A 189 -9.20 5.15 9.65
CA VAL A 189 -10.29 5.99 10.17
C VAL A 189 -10.89 6.82 9.04
N MET A 190 -10.05 7.53 8.29
CA MET A 190 -10.50 8.43 7.24
C MET A 190 -11.05 7.68 6.02
N ALA A 191 -10.52 6.50 5.72
CA ALA A 191 -11.06 5.59 4.71
C ALA A 191 -12.45 5.09 5.10
N ALA A 192 -12.67 4.70 6.36
CA ALA A 192 -14.00 4.30 6.84
C ALA A 192 -15.02 5.44 6.68
N ILE A 193 -14.65 6.67 7.12
CA ILE A 193 -15.49 7.87 6.95
C ILE A 193 -15.75 8.16 5.47
N SER A 194 -14.75 8.01 4.61
CA SER A 194 -14.87 8.26 3.16
C SER A 194 -15.72 7.22 2.42
N ASN A 195 -15.91 6.03 3.00
CA ASN A 195 -16.81 4.99 2.49
C ASN A 195 -18.23 5.07 3.10
N ALA A 196 -18.44 5.99 4.04
CA ALA A 196 -19.73 6.20 4.67
C ALA A 196 -20.61 7.12 3.80
N ALA A 197 -21.68 6.57 3.22
CA ALA A 197 -22.69 7.37 2.48
C ALA A 197 -23.40 8.39 3.40
N PRO A 198 -23.79 9.57 2.92
CA PRO A 198 -24.54 10.54 3.74
C PRO A 198 -25.86 9.94 4.27
N SER A 199 -26.27 10.34 5.47
CA SER A 199 -27.49 9.82 6.11
C SER A 199 -28.80 10.13 5.36
N TYR A 200 -29.83 9.36 5.71
CA TYR A 200 -31.14 9.31 5.06
C TYR A 200 -31.86 10.67 5.01
N THR A 201 -31.56 11.59 5.94
CA THR A 201 -32.15 12.94 5.99
C THR A 201 -31.76 13.81 4.80
N HIS A 202 -30.59 13.57 4.19
CA HIS A 202 -30.10 14.31 3.03
C HIS A 202 -30.46 13.67 1.69
N VAL A 203 -30.80 12.38 1.68
CA VAL A 203 -31.03 11.66 0.42
C VAL A 203 -32.21 10.69 0.46
N PRO A 204 -33.43 11.16 0.80
CA PRO A 204 -34.64 10.31 0.76
C PRO A 204 -34.99 9.79 -0.65
N ARG A 205 -34.33 10.30 -1.70
CA ARG A 205 -34.63 10.02 -3.11
C ARG A 205 -33.57 9.19 -3.84
N THR A 206 -32.38 8.94 -3.26
CA THR A 206 -31.35 8.13 -3.96
C THR A 206 -31.58 6.63 -3.87
N SER A 207 -32.15 6.13 -2.77
CA SER A 207 -32.56 4.72 -2.70
C SER A 207 -33.66 4.41 -3.73
N GLN A 208 -34.48 5.42 -4.08
CA GLN A 208 -35.59 5.28 -5.01
C GLN A 208 -35.13 5.13 -6.47
N TRP A 209 -34.10 5.84 -6.96
CA TRP A 209 -33.68 5.69 -8.36
C TRP A 209 -32.96 4.35 -8.61
N ILE A 210 -32.12 3.90 -7.67
CA ILE A 210 -31.51 2.56 -7.74
C ILE A 210 -32.62 1.53 -7.86
N GLN A 211 -33.70 1.64 -7.09
CA GLN A 211 -34.79 0.68 -7.16
C GLN A 211 -35.70 0.84 -8.38
N ARG A 212 -35.92 2.07 -8.86
CA ARG A 212 -36.78 2.37 -10.02
C ARG A 212 -36.17 1.92 -11.33
N PHE A 213 -34.85 2.05 -11.51
CA PHE A 213 -34.19 1.73 -12.76
C PHE A 213 -33.50 0.36 -12.70
N VAL A 214 -34.03 -0.62 -13.43
CA VAL A 214 -33.50 -1.99 -13.50
C VAL A 214 -32.01 -1.99 -13.89
N ALA A 215 -31.60 -1.18 -14.87
CA ALA A 215 -30.21 -1.05 -15.28
C ALA A 215 -29.29 -0.63 -14.14
N VAL A 216 -29.73 0.29 -13.27
CA VAL A 216 -28.94 0.79 -12.14
C VAL A 216 -28.78 -0.29 -11.07
N ARG A 217 -29.82 -1.11 -10.83
CA ARG A 217 -29.73 -2.28 -9.94
C ARG A 217 -28.68 -3.26 -10.42
N TRP A 218 -28.67 -3.53 -11.73
CA TRP A 218 -27.67 -4.41 -12.33
C TRP A 218 -26.26 -3.84 -12.22
N VAL A 219 -26.06 -2.55 -12.49
CA VAL A 219 -24.76 -1.88 -12.32
C VAL A 219 -24.30 -1.93 -10.86
N PHE A 220 -25.20 -1.63 -9.91
CA PHE A 220 -24.90 -1.68 -8.49
C PHE A 220 -24.53 -3.09 -8.03
N GLY A 221 -25.33 -4.10 -8.40
CA GLY A 221 -25.07 -5.50 -8.10
C GLY A 221 -23.77 -6.00 -8.74
N ALA A 222 -23.51 -5.63 -10.00
CA ALA A 222 -22.26 -5.94 -10.68
C ALA A 222 -21.05 -5.30 -9.97
N GLY A 223 -21.18 -4.07 -9.47
CA GLY A 223 -20.15 -3.43 -8.65
C GLY A 223 -19.85 -4.20 -7.37
N VAL A 224 -20.88 -4.64 -6.64
CA VAL A 224 -20.71 -5.49 -5.45
C VAL A 224 -19.98 -6.80 -5.81
N MET A 225 -20.43 -7.50 -6.85
CA MET A 225 -19.81 -8.74 -7.30
C MET A 225 -18.36 -8.52 -7.78
N ALA A 226 -18.07 -7.40 -8.43
CA ALA A 226 -16.73 -7.02 -8.83
C ALA A 226 -15.82 -6.82 -7.61
N HIS A 227 -16.28 -6.11 -6.58
CA HIS A 227 -15.53 -5.94 -5.33
C HIS A 227 -15.20 -7.29 -4.68
N LEU A 228 -16.18 -8.18 -4.54
CA LEU A 228 -15.98 -9.50 -3.95
C LEU A 228 -15.01 -10.37 -4.77
N SER A 229 -15.10 -10.31 -6.10
CA SER A 229 -14.22 -11.04 -7.00
C SER A 229 -12.77 -10.53 -6.89
N LEU A 230 -12.58 -9.21 -6.84
CA LEU A 230 -11.27 -8.58 -6.64
C LEU A 230 -10.69 -8.96 -5.26
N GLN A 231 -11.51 -8.99 -4.22
CA GLN A 231 -11.08 -9.44 -2.89
C GLN A 231 -10.61 -10.91 -2.91
N ALA A 232 -11.33 -11.79 -3.60
CA ALA A 232 -10.94 -13.20 -3.74
C ALA A 232 -9.62 -13.38 -4.52
N ILE A 233 -9.43 -12.61 -5.60
CA ILE A 233 -8.16 -12.58 -6.36
C ILE A 233 -7.02 -12.06 -5.47
N GLN A 234 -7.28 -11.01 -4.68
CA GLN A 234 -6.30 -10.47 -3.74
C GLN A 234 -5.86 -11.53 -2.72
N VAL A 235 -6.82 -12.27 -2.13
CA VAL A 235 -6.54 -13.35 -1.18
C VAL A 235 -5.75 -14.48 -1.79
N THR A 236 -6.11 -14.88 -3.01
CA THR A 236 -5.37 -15.91 -3.77
C THR A 236 -3.92 -15.48 -3.98
N THR A 237 -3.72 -14.22 -4.36
CA THR A 237 -2.39 -13.62 -4.58
C THR A 237 -1.55 -13.63 -3.30
N HIS A 238 -2.11 -13.21 -2.16
CA HIS A 238 -1.39 -13.27 -0.88
C HIS A 238 -1.08 -14.70 -0.43
N THR A 239 -1.99 -15.64 -0.68
CA THR A 239 -1.79 -17.06 -0.36
C THR A 239 -0.63 -17.65 -1.16
N ILE A 240 -0.54 -17.34 -2.45
CA ILE A 240 0.60 -17.74 -3.30
C ILE A 240 1.90 -17.17 -2.71
N LEU A 241 1.94 -15.86 -2.43
CA LEU A 241 3.13 -15.23 -1.84
C LEU A 241 3.52 -15.81 -0.47
N ALA A 242 2.53 -16.17 0.36
CA ALA A 242 2.77 -16.81 1.65
C ALA A 242 3.35 -18.21 1.51
N ARG A 243 2.91 -18.99 0.52
CA ARG A 243 3.44 -20.33 0.21
C ARG A 243 4.87 -20.27 -0.32
N LEU A 244 5.24 -19.26 -1.11
CA LEU A 244 6.63 -19.10 -1.56
C LEU A 244 7.59 -18.82 -0.39
N ARG A 245 7.11 -18.13 0.66
CA ARG A 245 7.88 -17.94 1.89
C ARG A 245 7.96 -19.19 2.77
N GLN A 246 7.29 -20.28 2.39
CA GLN A 246 7.32 -21.56 3.10
C GLN A 246 8.44 -22.48 2.63
N SER A 247 9.35 -22.05 1.73
CA SER A 247 10.30 -22.92 1.01
C SER A 247 10.65 -24.19 1.80
N PRO A 248 10.33 -25.37 1.23
CA PRO A 248 10.49 -26.64 1.91
C PRO A 248 11.97 -26.77 2.26
N SER A 249 12.27 -27.10 3.52
CA SER A 249 13.55 -27.73 3.80
C SER A 249 13.59 -28.99 2.93
N PRO A 250 14.48 -29.10 1.92
CA PRO A 250 14.58 -30.35 1.20
C PRO A 250 14.95 -31.40 2.24
N THR A 251 14.18 -32.48 2.27
CA THR A 251 14.38 -33.66 3.10
C THR A 251 15.61 -34.42 2.56
N MET A 252 16.76 -33.75 2.57
CA MET A 252 18.05 -34.40 2.42
C MET A 252 18.46 -34.96 3.77
N SER A 253 18.97 -36.19 3.77
CA SER A 253 19.54 -36.85 4.95
C SER A 253 20.57 -35.93 5.63
N SER A 254 20.57 -35.91 6.96
CA SER A 254 21.36 -34.94 7.76
C SER A 254 22.85 -34.94 7.41
N THR A 255 23.39 -36.09 7.00
CA THR A 255 24.80 -36.28 6.63
C THR A 255 25.14 -35.68 5.26
N ARG A 256 24.24 -35.76 4.27
CA ARG A 256 24.43 -35.13 2.95
C ARG A 256 24.20 -33.62 3.01
N LYS A 257 23.33 -33.17 3.91
CA LYS A 257 23.11 -31.75 4.21
C LYS A 257 24.35 -31.06 4.76
N LEU A 258 25.04 -31.67 5.72
CA LEU A 258 26.20 -31.04 6.35
C LEU A 258 27.35 -30.82 5.35
N HIS A 259 27.68 -31.85 4.55
CA HIS A 259 28.72 -31.74 3.54
C HIS A 259 28.35 -30.79 2.38
N ALA A 260 27.11 -30.81 1.89
CA ALA A 260 26.67 -29.88 0.84
C ALA A 260 26.73 -28.42 1.33
N HIS A 261 26.38 -28.17 2.58
CA HIS A 261 26.33 -26.83 3.17
C HIS A 261 27.74 -26.23 3.36
N ASP A 262 28.76 -27.04 3.68
CA ASP A 262 30.13 -26.58 3.85
C ASP A 262 30.78 -26.11 2.53
N TRP A 263 30.52 -26.83 1.43
CA TRP A 263 31.03 -26.46 0.10
C TRP A 263 30.26 -25.29 -0.50
N GLU A 264 28.94 -25.23 -0.32
CA GLU A 264 28.10 -24.12 -0.77
C GLU A 264 28.50 -22.82 -0.05
N GLU A 265 28.77 -22.87 1.25
CA GLU A 265 29.28 -21.74 2.02
C GLU A 265 30.72 -21.36 1.60
N GLY A 266 31.55 -22.34 1.23
CA GLY A 266 32.89 -22.13 0.67
C GLY A 266 32.87 -21.43 -0.69
N LEU A 267 32.01 -21.88 -1.61
CA LEU A 267 31.76 -21.25 -2.91
C LEU A 267 31.21 -19.83 -2.73
N TRP A 268 30.31 -19.67 -1.75
CA TRP A 268 29.72 -18.38 -1.43
C TRP A 268 30.75 -17.36 -0.93
N ARG A 269 31.64 -17.76 -0.02
CA ARG A 269 32.73 -16.88 0.43
C ARG A 269 33.65 -16.46 -0.72
N ARG A 270 33.92 -17.35 -1.68
CA ARG A 270 34.69 -17.02 -2.89
C ARG A 270 33.96 -16.05 -3.80
N LEU A 271 32.65 -16.24 -4.01
CA LEU A 271 31.81 -15.32 -4.77
C LEU A 271 31.75 -13.95 -4.11
N GLN A 272 31.56 -13.88 -2.79
CA GLN A 272 31.57 -12.61 -2.04
C GLN A 272 32.91 -11.89 -2.19
N ALA A 273 34.04 -12.61 -2.09
CA ALA A 273 35.36 -12.01 -2.30
C ALA A 273 35.52 -11.45 -3.73
N ARG A 274 35.12 -12.21 -4.76
CA ARG A 274 35.18 -11.75 -6.16
C ARG A 274 34.20 -10.59 -6.45
N LEU A 275 33.02 -10.60 -5.84
CA LEU A 275 32.04 -9.51 -5.93
C LEU A 275 32.60 -8.24 -5.29
N ALA A 276 33.25 -8.34 -4.13
CA ALA A 276 33.89 -7.20 -3.47
C ALA A 276 34.99 -6.59 -4.34
N THR A 277 35.85 -7.42 -4.95
CA THR A 277 36.92 -6.95 -5.84
C THR A 277 36.37 -6.36 -7.15
N SER A 278 35.30 -6.93 -7.69
CA SER A 278 34.64 -6.41 -8.89
C SER A 278 33.91 -5.09 -8.62
N SER A 279 33.28 -4.93 -7.45
CA SER A 279 32.59 -3.69 -7.10
C SER A 279 33.57 -2.56 -6.81
N THR A 280 34.74 -2.85 -6.23
CA THR A 280 35.80 -1.84 -6.05
C THR A 280 36.33 -1.34 -7.38
N ALA A 281 36.52 -2.23 -8.37
CA ALA A 281 36.93 -1.85 -9.72
C ALA A 281 35.83 -1.05 -10.46
N GLN A 282 34.56 -1.35 -10.21
CA GLN A 282 33.43 -0.64 -10.83
C GLN A 282 33.15 0.73 -10.19
N ARG A 283 33.58 0.95 -8.93
CA ARG A 283 33.46 2.23 -8.22
C ARG A 283 34.34 3.34 -8.78
N GLU A 284 35.38 2.98 -9.54
CA GLU A 284 36.22 3.93 -10.29
C GLU A 284 35.50 4.51 -11.53
N HIS A 285 34.34 3.93 -11.93
CA HIS A 285 33.46 4.51 -12.93
C HIS A 285 32.31 5.31 -12.29
N PRO A 286 32.22 6.64 -12.54
CA PRO A 286 31.36 7.54 -11.77
C PRO A 286 29.83 7.41 -12.00
N ASN A 287 29.37 6.49 -12.86
CA ASN A 287 27.95 6.36 -13.23
C ASN A 287 27.29 5.03 -12.81
N ALA A 288 27.98 4.14 -12.10
CA ALA A 288 27.39 2.89 -11.65
C ALA A 288 26.62 3.11 -10.34
N LEU A 289 25.28 3.07 -10.40
CA LEU A 289 24.43 2.95 -9.20
C LEU A 289 24.95 1.76 -8.37
N SER A 290 25.56 2.05 -7.23
CA SER A 290 26.03 1.02 -6.31
C SER A 290 24.79 0.27 -5.78
N PRO A 291 24.63 -1.04 -6.03
CA PRO A 291 23.55 -1.78 -5.43
C PRO A 291 23.73 -1.74 -3.90
N PRO A 292 22.69 -1.44 -3.11
CA PRO A 292 22.82 -1.36 -1.67
C PRO A 292 23.30 -2.70 -1.10
N LEU A 293 24.22 -2.63 -0.12
CA LEU A 293 24.75 -3.77 0.64
C LEU A 293 23.63 -4.65 1.26
N GLU A 294 22.40 -4.14 1.35
CA GLU A 294 21.21 -4.83 1.85
C GLU A 294 20.64 -5.91 0.90
N LEU A 295 21.18 -6.05 -0.32
CA LEU A 295 20.81 -7.10 -1.29
C LEU A 295 21.55 -8.42 -1.10
N ASP A 296 22.40 -8.55 -0.07
CA ASP A 296 23.20 -9.75 0.12
C ASP A 296 22.30 -10.97 0.39
N GLY A 297 22.28 -11.91 -0.56
CA GLY A 297 21.38 -13.07 -0.57
C GLY A 297 19.92 -12.81 -0.98
N ALA A 298 19.50 -11.57 -1.26
CA ALA A 298 18.14 -11.28 -1.73
C ALA A 298 17.85 -11.96 -3.08
N TRP A 299 18.84 -11.97 -3.98
CA TRP A 299 18.76 -12.64 -5.28
C TRP A 299 18.61 -14.17 -5.19
N ARG A 300 19.02 -14.78 -4.07
CA ARG A 300 18.80 -16.22 -3.79
C ARG A 300 17.44 -16.48 -3.14
N ARG A 301 16.99 -15.57 -2.29
CA ARG A 301 15.80 -15.78 -1.47
C ARG A 301 14.50 -15.46 -2.20
N TYR A 302 14.54 -14.52 -3.14
CA TYR A 302 13.33 -13.98 -3.77
C TYR A 302 13.17 -14.45 -5.21
N HIS A 303 12.11 -15.22 -5.44
CA HIS A 303 11.67 -15.62 -6.77
C HIS A 303 10.31 -15.03 -7.09
N LEU A 304 10.13 -14.57 -8.32
CA LEU A 304 8.86 -14.01 -8.75
C LEU A 304 7.93 -15.19 -9.11
N PRO A 305 6.69 -15.25 -8.59
CA PRO A 305 5.75 -16.34 -8.88
C PRO A 305 5.14 -16.29 -10.29
N TYR A 306 5.96 -16.12 -11.32
CA TYR A 306 5.52 -16.00 -12.71
C TYR A 306 4.71 -17.21 -13.19
N SER A 307 5.14 -18.43 -12.84
CA SER A 307 4.47 -19.68 -13.22
C SER A 307 3.25 -20.03 -12.34
N SER A 308 3.10 -19.39 -11.18
CA SER A 308 2.09 -19.78 -10.19
C SER A 308 0.69 -19.20 -10.47
N SER A 309 0.59 -18.10 -11.20
CA SER A 309 -0.69 -17.49 -11.57
C SER A 309 -0.55 -16.54 -12.76
N VAL A 310 -1.57 -16.53 -13.63
CA VAL A 310 -1.69 -15.58 -14.76
C VAL A 310 -1.61 -14.12 -14.28
N CYS A 311 -2.09 -13.81 -13.07
CA CYS A 311 -2.05 -12.46 -12.53
C CYS A 311 -0.60 -11.92 -12.42
N PHE A 312 0.34 -12.76 -11.99
CA PHE A 312 1.76 -12.39 -11.88
C PHE A 312 2.49 -12.36 -13.21
N GLN A 313 1.88 -12.87 -14.29
CA GLN A 313 2.43 -12.75 -15.64
C GLN A 313 2.06 -11.39 -16.25
N VAL A 314 0.91 -10.85 -15.87
CA VAL A 314 0.37 -9.60 -16.41
C VAL A 314 0.82 -8.39 -15.58
N VAL A 315 0.78 -8.49 -14.25
CA VAL A 315 1.02 -7.37 -13.33
C VAL A 315 2.04 -7.74 -12.26
N LEU A 316 2.96 -6.82 -11.95
CA LEU A 316 3.99 -7.02 -10.93
C LEU A 316 3.40 -7.25 -9.53
N ASP A 317 2.45 -6.41 -9.13
CA ASP A 317 1.80 -6.45 -7.82
C ASP A 317 0.26 -6.60 -7.95
N PRO A 318 -0.26 -7.79 -8.30
CA PRO A 318 -1.70 -7.95 -8.56
C PRO A 318 -2.58 -7.60 -7.36
N HIS A 319 -2.07 -7.84 -6.15
CA HIS A 319 -2.77 -7.54 -4.90
C HIS A 319 -2.95 -6.04 -4.67
N TYR A 320 -2.00 -5.19 -5.09
CA TYR A 320 -2.15 -3.74 -5.08
C TYR A 320 -3.17 -3.27 -6.12
N THR A 321 -3.22 -3.93 -7.29
CA THR A 321 -4.20 -3.59 -8.34
C THR A 321 -5.62 -3.87 -7.87
N CYS A 322 -5.81 -5.02 -7.22
CA CYS A 322 -7.10 -5.38 -6.63
C CYS A 322 -7.52 -4.35 -5.58
N GLU A 323 -6.59 -3.92 -4.72
CA GLU A 323 -6.87 -2.94 -3.66
C GLU A 323 -7.36 -1.60 -4.23
N VAL A 324 -6.66 -1.04 -5.22
CA VAL A 324 -7.08 0.21 -5.89
C VAL A 324 -8.42 0.04 -6.60
N ALA A 325 -8.60 -1.06 -7.32
CA ALA A 325 -9.85 -1.33 -8.03
C ALA A 325 -11.04 -1.47 -7.06
N MET A 326 -10.86 -2.08 -5.90
CA MET A 326 -11.91 -2.18 -4.87
C MET A 326 -12.30 -0.80 -4.31
N TYR A 327 -11.35 0.09 -4.05
CA TYR A 327 -11.65 1.47 -3.63
C TYR A 327 -12.36 2.27 -4.73
N ALA A 328 -11.96 2.10 -6.00
CA ALA A 328 -12.65 2.71 -7.13
C ALA A 328 -14.08 2.21 -7.28
N VAL A 329 -14.31 0.90 -7.14
CA VAL A 329 -15.66 0.32 -7.12
C VAL A 329 -16.50 0.89 -5.98
N ASN A 330 -15.95 1.00 -4.77
CA ASN A 330 -16.66 1.63 -3.65
C ASN A 330 -17.02 3.09 -3.93
N THR A 331 -16.12 3.86 -4.57
CA THR A 331 -16.39 5.24 -4.99
C THR A 331 -17.53 5.31 -5.99
N ILE A 332 -17.58 4.39 -6.97
CA ILE A 332 -18.67 4.30 -7.94
C ILE A 332 -19.98 3.94 -7.23
N LEU A 333 -19.98 2.94 -6.35
CA LEU A 333 -21.16 2.58 -5.57
C LEU A 333 -21.67 3.76 -4.72
N LEU A 334 -20.76 4.53 -4.13
CA LEU A 334 -21.09 5.74 -3.37
C LEU A 334 -21.65 6.85 -4.26
N LEU A 335 -21.09 7.03 -5.46
CA LEU A 335 -21.62 7.96 -6.47
C LEU A 335 -23.05 7.56 -6.86
N LEU A 336 -23.31 6.27 -7.05
CA LEU A 336 -24.67 5.78 -7.31
C LEU A 336 -25.59 6.07 -6.10
N CYS A 337 -25.12 5.85 -4.88
CA CYS A 337 -25.88 6.18 -3.67
C CYS A 337 -26.18 7.68 -3.48
N THR A 338 -25.49 8.57 -4.20
CA THR A 338 -25.59 10.03 -4.04
C THR A 338 -26.17 10.76 -5.26
N PHE A 339 -26.40 10.06 -6.39
CA PHE A 339 -26.86 10.67 -7.63
C PHE A 339 -28.32 11.19 -7.52
N PRO A 340 -28.59 12.50 -7.73
CA PRO A 340 -29.95 13.02 -7.63
C PRO A 340 -30.82 12.52 -8.78
N ASN A 341 -32.10 12.25 -8.48
CA ASN A 341 -33.11 11.86 -9.47
C ASN A 341 -33.33 13.06 -10.43
N SER A 342 -32.93 12.93 -11.70
CA SER A 342 -33.03 13.99 -12.72
C SER A 342 -34.45 14.24 -13.24
N THR A 343 -35.47 13.68 -12.61
CA THR A 343 -36.87 13.69 -13.08
C THR A 343 -37.77 14.74 -12.43
N THR A 344 -37.22 15.64 -11.60
CA THR A 344 -37.93 16.83 -11.11
C THR A 344 -37.32 18.10 -11.71
N PRO A 345 -38.13 19.06 -12.21
CA PRO A 345 -37.62 20.28 -12.81
C PRO A 345 -36.74 21.04 -11.83
N THR A 346 -35.61 21.53 -12.35
CA THR A 346 -34.49 22.22 -11.69
C THR A 346 -34.84 23.57 -11.04
N THR A 347 -36.12 23.87 -10.84
CA THR A 347 -36.59 25.20 -10.44
C THR A 347 -36.50 25.49 -8.94
N ASP A 348 -36.55 24.48 -8.06
CA ASP A 348 -36.58 24.75 -6.61
C ASP A 348 -35.20 24.75 -5.93
N ILE A 349 -34.26 23.91 -6.38
CA ILE A 349 -32.93 23.81 -5.73
C ILE A 349 -32.07 25.03 -6.10
N ALA A 350 -32.14 25.50 -7.34
CA ALA A 350 -31.47 26.74 -7.74
C ALA A 350 -32.12 27.97 -7.05
N GLY A 351 -33.45 27.99 -6.89
CA GLY A 351 -34.19 29.08 -6.26
C GLY A 351 -33.92 29.25 -4.76
N GLU A 352 -33.84 28.16 -4.00
CA GLU A 352 -33.51 28.20 -2.56
C GLU A 352 -32.03 28.54 -2.32
N THR A 353 -31.12 28.00 -3.16
CA THR A 353 -29.69 28.30 -3.03
C THR A 353 -29.38 29.76 -3.40
N LEU A 354 -30.04 30.33 -4.43
CA LEU A 354 -29.89 31.74 -4.80
C LEU A 354 -30.59 32.70 -3.80
N ARG A 355 -31.80 32.37 -3.30
CA ARG A 355 -32.48 33.18 -2.27
C ARG A 355 -31.71 33.19 -0.95
N GLY A 356 -31.13 32.06 -0.56
CA GLY A 356 -30.25 31.96 0.61
C GLY A 356 -28.96 32.75 0.44
N MET A 357 -28.46 32.90 -0.79
CA MET A 357 -27.28 33.71 -1.11
C MET A 357 -27.60 35.22 -1.07
N GLY A 358 -28.74 35.64 -1.63
CA GLY A 358 -29.17 37.04 -1.70
C GLY A 358 -29.50 37.65 -0.33
N SER A 359 -30.03 36.84 0.60
CA SER A 359 -30.30 37.26 1.98
C SER A 359 -29.04 37.40 2.86
N ARG A 360 -27.89 36.85 2.44
CA ARG A 360 -26.64 36.81 3.23
C ARG A 360 -25.64 37.91 2.88
N LEU A 361 -25.84 38.61 1.77
CA LEU A 361 -24.96 39.70 1.31
C LEU A 361 -25.28 41.05 1.99
N THR A 362 -26.37 41.17 2.74
CA THR A 362 -26.80 42.42 3.40
C THR A 362 -26.43 42.52 4.88
N SER A 363 -25.94 41.45 5.53
CA SER A 363 -25.47 41.49 6.93
C SER A 363 -23.95 41.42 6.97
N GLY A 364 -23.29 42.56 7.14
CA GLY A 364 -21.83 42.72 7.16
C GLY A 364 -21.12 42.12 8.38
N GLU A 365 -21.27 40.82 8.63
CA GLU A 365 -20.47 40.06 9.61
C GLU A 365 -19.53 39.08 8.88
N PRO A 366 -18.23 38.98 9.28
CA PRO A 366 -17.29 38.04 8.70
C PRO A 366 -17.58 36.61 9.20
N ARG A 367 -18.46 35.89 8.51
CA ARG A 367 -18.95 34.54 8.89
C ARG A 367 -18.24 33.39 8.19
N TRP A 368 -16.93 33.22 8.40
CA TRP A 368 -16.26 31.95 8.07
C TRP A 368 -16.67 30.81 9.03
N TRP A 369 -17.28 31.16 10.17
CA TRP A 369 -17.79 30.23 11.18
C TRP A 369 -19.30 29.94 11.06
N GLY A 370 -20.01 30.62 10.15
CA GLY A 370 -21.44 30.47 9.93
C GLY A 370 -21.77 29.60 8.71
N ILE A 371 -21.09 28.46 8.54
CA ILE A 371 -21.34 27.56 7.41
C ILE A 371 -22.56 26.70 7.77
N PRO A 372 -23.64 26.66 6.97
CA PRO A 372 -24.76 25.76 7.25
C PRO A 372 -24.24 24.32 7.31
N CYS A 373 -24.70 23.58 8.32
CA CYS A 373 -24.38 22.17 8.58
C CYS A 373 -24.93 21.21 7.51
N THR A 374 -25.35 21.71 6.36
CA THR A 374 -25.88 20.91 5.26
C THR A 374 -24.70 20.21 4.58
N SER A 375 -24.58 18.90 4.83
CA SER A 375 -23.65 18.05 4.09
C SER A 375 -24.15 17.99 2.65
N ALA A 376 -23.31 18.40 1.70
CA ALA A 376 -23.63 18.20 0.30
C ALA A 376 -23.21 16.77 -0.05
N PRO A 377 -24.12 15.89 -0.54
CA PRO A 377 -23.82 14.47 -0.76
C PRO A 377 -22.58 14.21 -1.63
N TRP A 378 -22.25 15.13 -2.53
CA TRP A 378 -21.06 15.08 -3.38
C TRP A 378 -19.74 15.19 -2.59
N LEU A 379 -19.73 15.78 -1.40
CA LEU A 379 -18.53 15.85 -0.55
C LEU A 379 -18.10 14.45 -0.08
N SER A 380 -19.05 13.56 0.23
CA SER A 380 -18.74 12.17 0.58
C SER A 380 -18.14 11.42 -0.61
N VAL A 381 -18.65 11.67 -1.83
CA VAL A 381 -18.06 11.12 -3.06
C VAL A 381 -16.65 11.64 -3.25
N LEU A 382 -16.40 12.93 -3.08
CA LEU A 382 -15.05 13.48 -3.19
C LEU A 382 -14.09 12.94 -2.14
N ALA A 383 -14.55 12.70 -0.91
CA ALA A 383 -13.74 12.04 0.11
C ALA A 383 -13.37 10.60 -0.33
N SER A 384 -14.31 9.89 -0.93
CA SER A 384 -14.09 8.54 -1.50
C SER A 384 -13.14 8.55 -2.71
N VAL A 385 -13.23 9.57 -3.57
CA VAL A 385 -12.24 9.82 -4.64
C VAL A 385 -10.87 10.08 -4.03
N GLY A 386 -10.81 10.89 -2.96
CA GLY A 386 -9.58 11.20 -2.22
C GLY A 386 -8.85 9.95 -1.75
N VAL A 387 -9.54 9.03 -1.06
CA VAL A 387 -8.93 7.75 -0.64
C VAL A 387 -8.49 6.91 -1.84
N THR A 388 -9.30 6.82 -2.90
CA THR A 388 -8.97 6.02 -4.08
C THR A 388 -7.71 6.52 -4.77
N VAL A 389 -7.62 7.83 -5.02
CA VAL A 389 -6.47 8.45 -5.69
C VAL A 389 -5.23 8.41 -4.79
N PHE A 390 -5.38 8.63 -3.48
CA PHE A 390 -4.27 8.50 -2.54
C PHE A 390 -3.72 7.07 -2.52
N THR A 391 -4.58 6.05 -2.40
CA THR A 391 -4.16 4.64 -2.42
C THR A 391 -3.50 4.29 -3.74
N ALA A 392 -4.06 4.74 -4.87
CA ALA A 392 -3.46 4.55 -6.18
C ALA A 392 -2.05 5.15 -6.28
N ALA A 393 -1.86 6.40 -5.85
CA ALA A 393 -0.56 7.06 -5.85
C ALA A 393 0.44 6.35 -4.92
N ASN A 394 0.03 6.06 -3.67
CA ASN A 394 0.89 5.44 -2.67
C ASN A 394 1.35 4.03 -3.07
N LEU A 395 0.46 3.22 -3.64
CA LEU A 395 0.79 1.88 -4.13
C LEU A 395 1.59 1.91 -5.44
N SER A 396 1.42 2.95 -6.26
CA SER A 396 2.27 3.15 -7.46
C SER A 396 3.72 3.42 -7.09
N ILE A 397 3.95 4.28 -6.09
CA ILE A 397 5.30 4.54 -5.56
C ILE A 397 5.92 3.24 -5.04
N THR A 398 5.14 2.48 -4.26
CA THR A 398 5.59 1.20 -3.70
C THR A 398 5.86 0.14 -4.78
N SER A 399 5.05 0.11 -5.84
CA SER A 399 5.27 -0.79 -6.99
C SER A 399 6.51 -0.40 -7.81
N ALA A 400 6.81 0.90 -7.94
CA ALA A 400 8.05 1.37 -8.53
C ALA A 400 9.27 0.94 -7.69
N GLU A 401 9.20 1.05 -6.36
CA GLU A 401 10.23 0.54 -5.44
C GLU A 401 10.43 -0.99 -5.61
N HIS A 402 9.36 -1.76 -5.73
CA HIS A 402 9.43 -3.20 -6.02
C HIS A 402 10.07 -3.51 -7.37
N ARG A 403 9.77 -2.73 -8.41
CA ARG A 403 10.41 -2.88 -9.72
C ARG A 403 11.91 -2.61 -9.63
N CYS A 404 12.32 -1.52 -8.98
CA CYS A 404 13.73 -1.21 -8.76
C CYS A 404 14.44 -2.34 -8.02
N PHE A 405 13.79 -2.92 -7.01
CA PHE A 405 14.29 -4.11 -6.32
C PHE A 405 14.51 -5.28 -7.28
N TRP A 406 13.54 -5.63 -8.13
CA TRP A 406 13.69 -6.74 -9.08
C TRP A 406 14.76 -6.48 -10.15
N VAL A 407 14.88 -5.24 -10.63
CA VAL A 407 15.95 -4.84 -11.55
C VAL A 407 17.32 -5.00 -10.90
N ALA A 408 17.48 -4.56 -9.65
CA ALA A 408 18.71 -4.71 -8.89
C ALA A 408 19.03 -6.20 -8.67
N VAL A 409 18.05 -7.00 -8.28
CA VAL A 409 18.19 -8.46 -8.11
C VAL A 409 18.63 -9.14 -9.40
N ASN A 410 18.00 -8.85 -10.55
CA ASN A 410 18.40 -9.42 -11.83
C ASN A 410 19.79 -8.93 -12.29
N ALA A 411 20.17 -7.69 -11.97
CA ALA A 411 21.53 -7.21 -12.20
C ALA A 411 22.55 -8.00 -11.37
N THR A 412 22.26 -8.27 -10.09
CA THR A 412 23.11 -9.11 -9.24
C THR A 412 23.18 -10.55 -9.75
N ARG A 413 22.06 -11.14 -10.19
CA ARG A 413 22.06 -12.49 -10.80
C ARG A 413 22.96 -12.54 -12.03
N ARG A 414 22.87 -11.57 -12.94
CA ARG A 414 23.77 -11.49 -14.11
C ARG A 414 25.24 -11.42 -13.71
N LEU A 415 25.58 -10.58 -12.73
CA LEU A 415 26.95 -10.43 -12.24
C LEU A 415 27.47 -11.75 -11.65
N VAL A 416 26.69 -12.39 -10.76
CA VAL A 416 27.02 -13.69 -10.16
C VAL A 416 27.15 -14.76 -11.25
N GLY A 417 26.25 -14.79 -12.22
CA GLY A 417 26.30 -15.71 -13.35
C GLY A 417 27.56 -15.57 -14.18
N THR A 418 27.98 -14.34 -14.47
CA THR A 418 29.25 -14.08 -15.16
C THR A 418 30.43 -14.58 -14.35
N LEU A 419 30.48 -14.27 -13.05
CA LEU A 419 31.57 -14.73 -12.17
C LEU A 419 31.64 -16.26 -12.08
N LEU A 420 30.50 -16.95 -11.97
CA LEU A 420 30.43 -18.40 -11.95
C LEU A 420 30.93 -19.01 -13.27
N ARG A 421 30.54 -18.45 -14.42
CA ARG A 421 31.06 -18.88 -15.73
C ARG A 421 32.58 -18.69 -15.82
N THR A 422 33.08 -17.52 -15.44
CA THR A 422 34.53 -17.26 -15.44
C THR A 422 35.28 -18.24 -14.53
N MET A 423 34.74 -18.58 -13.36
CA MET A 423 35.34 -19.60 -12.49
C MET A 423 35.36 -20.98 -13.16
N LEU A 424 34.29 -21.39 -13.84
CA LEU A 424 34.25 -22.66 -14.58
C LEU A 424 35.23 -22.68 -15.75
N ASP A 425 35.32 -21.58 -16.49
CA ASP A 425 36.23 -21.44 -17.63
C ASP A 425 37.70 -21.48 -17.17
N GLU A 426 38.05 -20.72 -16.12
CA GLU A 426 39.37 -20.76 -15.49
C GLU A 426 39.76 -22.18 -15.01
N GLU A 427 38.82 -22.95 -14.47
CA GLU A 427 39.09 -24.34 -14.08
C GLU A 427 39.26 -25.29 -15.28
N ARG A 428 38.46 -25.11 -16.34
CA ARG A 428 38.56 -25.93 -17.57
C ARG A 428 39.87 -25.70 -18.30
N GLU A 429 40.44 -24.50 -18.22
CA GLU A 429 41.72 -24.13 -18.84
C GLU A 429 42.96 -24.61 -18.06
N LYS A 430 42.83 -25.06 -16.80
CA LYS A 430 43.98 -25.55 -16.01
C LYS A 430 44.56 -26.84 -16.61
N PRO A 431 45.89 -27.00 -16.74
CA PRO A 431 46.50 -28.22 -17.28
C PRO A 431 46.26 -29.45 -16.40
N LEU A 432 46.13 -30.64 -17.01
CA LEU A 432 45.77 -31.92 -16.38
C LEU A 432 46.81 -32.50 -15.37
N GLY A 433 47.86 -31.75 -15.01
CA GLY A 433 48.96 -32.23 -14.18
C GLY A 433 49.33 -31.35 -12.98
N SER A 434 48.62 -30.25 -12.70
CA SER A 434 48.91 -29.42 -11.52
C SER A 434 48.27 -30.02 -10.26
N GLY A 435 49.03 -30.86 -9.55
CA GLY A 435 48.58 -31.68 -8.42
C GLY A 435 48.15 -30.96 -7.13
N GLY A 436 47.59 -29.75 -7.18
CA GLY A 436 47.16 -29.04 -5.97
C GLY A 436 46.08 -27.97 -6.10
N ASP A 437 45.74 -27.49 -7.30
CA ASP A 437 44.98 -26.23 -7.46
C ASP A 437 43.66 -26.32 -8.24
N ARG A 438 43.23 -27.52 -8.62
CA ARG A 438 41.93 -27.70 -9.29
C ARG A 438 40.78 -27.68 -8.29
N LEU A 439 39.66 -27.06 -8.66
CA LEU A 439 38.43 -27.17 -7.87
C LEU A 439 38.00 -28.64 -7.76
N PRO A 440 37.53 -29.08 -6.58
CA PRO A 440 36.90 -30.38 -6.44
C PRO A 440 35.76 -30.55 -7.45
N ALA A 441 35.58 -31.75 -7.99
CA ALA A 441 34.52 -32.03 -8.96
C ALA A 441 33.13 -31.66 -8.41
N GLU A 442 32.92 -31.84 -7.11
CA GLU A 442 31.68 -31.46 -6.43
C GLU A 442 31.43 -29.95 -6.44
N VAL A 443 32.48 -29.13 -6.44
CA VAL A 443 32.37 -27.66 -6.54
C VAL A 443 32.04 -27.25 -7.97
N VAL A 444 32.59 -27.93 -8.96
CA VAL A 444 32.26 -27.71 -10.38
C VAL A 444 30.79 -28.04 -10.62
N ASP A 445 30.32 -29.21 -10.18
CA ASP A 445 28.91 -29.62 -10.29
C ASP A 445 27.97 -28.65 -9.57
N ALA A 446 28.33 -28.19 -8.37
CA ALA A 446 27.55 -27.20 -7.63
C ALA A 446 27.52 -25.83 -8.34
N THR A 447 28.63 -25.43 -8.96
CA THR A 447 28.75 -24.18 -9.72
C THR A 447 27.90 -24.24 -10.98
N GLU A 448 27.90 -25.37 -11.70
CA GLU A 448 27.03 -25.60 -12.87
C GLU A 448 25.55 -25.63 -12.46
N CYS A 449 25.20 -26.28 -11.35
CA CYS A 449 23.85 -26.31 -10.81
C CYS A 449 23.35 -24.89 -10.43
N MET A 450 24.16 -24.11 -9.70
CA MET A 450 23.83 -22.73 -9.35
C MET A 450 23.63 -21.84 -10.59
N LEU A 451 24.43 -22.05 -11.63
CA LEU A 451 24.31 -21.31 -12.89
C LEU A 451 22.99 -21.62 -13.62
N GLN A 452 22.51 -22.87 -13.53
CA GLN A 452 21.25 -23.30 -14.16
C GLN A 452 20.01 -22.90 -13.35
N GLU A 453 20.07 -22.93 -12.02
CA GLU A 453 18.88 -22.79 -11.18
C GLU A 453 18.79 -21.45 -10.45
N ALA A 454 19.89 -20.93 -9.90
CA ALA A 454 19.87 -19.77 -9.00
C ALA A 454 20.11 -18.42 -9.70
N VAL A 455 20.72 -18.46 -10.89
CA VAL A 455 21.14 -17.28 -11.66
C VAL A 455 20.12 -16.86 -12.72
N VAL A 456 19.06 -17.64 -12.92
CA VAL A 456 18.02 -17.35 -13.92
C VAL A 456 17.36 -16.01 -13.61
N GLU A 457 17.33 -15.12 -14.61
CA GLU A 457 16.67 -13.83 -14.49
C GLU A 457 15.16 -13.99 -14.35
N GLU A 458 14.56 -13.19 -13.47
CA GLU A 458 13.11 -13.20 -13.28
C GLU A 458 12.46 -12.38 -14.39
N VAL A 459 11.39 -12.94 -14.97
CA VAL A 459 10.59 -12.24 -15.98
C VAL A 459 9.68 -11.24 -15.27
N VAL A 460 10.15 -10.00 -15.13
CA VAL A 460 9.38 -8.92 -14.51
C VAL A 460 8.32 -8.40 -15.49
N PRO A 461 7.02 -8.45 -15.14
CA PRO A 461 5.94 -7.94 -15.99
C PRO A 461 6.14 -6.47 -16.34
N ARG A 462 5.77 -6.09 -17.57
CA ARG A 462 5.91 -4.71 -18.03
C ARG A 462 4.89 -3.77 -17.40
N TRP A 463 3.74 -4.26 -16.97
CA TRP A 463 2.66 -3.43 -16.44
C TRP A 463 2.88 -3.04 -14.97
N ASN A 464 2.96 -1.73 -14.73
CA ASN A 464 2.88 -1.12 -13.40
C ASN A 464 1.50 -0.48 -13.22
N LEU A 465 1.00 -0.40 -11.97
CA LEU A 465 -0.29 0.20 -11.66
C LEU A 465 -0.49 1.58 -12.29
N PHE A 466 0.58 2.39 -12.35
CA PHE A 466 0.65 3.61 -13.13
C PHE A 466 2.09 3.78 -13.68
N PRO A 467 2.27 4.01 -14.99
CA PRO A 467 3.59 4.17 -15.60
C PRO A 467 4.24 5.54 -15.33
N LEU A 468 3.62 6.41 -14.53
CA LEU A 468 4.04 7.80 -14.30
C LEU A 468 5.09 7.97 -13.20
N VAL A 469 5.38 6.93 -12.43
CA VAL A 469 6.45 6.93 -11.42
C VAL A 469 7.50 5.92 -11.90
N TRP A 470 8.60 6.43 -12.44
CA TRP A 470 9.78 5.66 -12.88
C TRP A 470 11.02 6.18 -12.17
#